data_AF-A0A3C0M842-F1
#
_entry.id   AF-A0A3C0M842-F1
#
_cell.length_a   1.000
_cell.length_b   1.000
_cell.length_c   1.000
_cell.angle_alpha   90.00
_cell.angle_beta   90.00
_cell.angle_gamma   90.00
#
_symmetry.space_group_name_H-M   'P 1'
#
loop_
_entity.id
_entity.type
_entity.pdbx_description
1 polymer ?
#
loop_
_entity_poly.entity_id
_entity_poly.type
_entity_poly.pdbx_seq_one_letter_code
_entity_poly.pdbx_strand_id
1 'polypeptide(L)'
;MSDADDADDQQLEASAQELEIPEAVLDARAGVELLRFWISAGEEHVALNIGAMGEREVEQWGMILADISVHVIAALCQDDTSRNPDDLRAMIERAYRARLESKGISHKGAIGRLN
;
A
#
# COMPACT_ATOMS: atom_id res chain seq x y z
N MET A 1 5.84 -37.85 -40.58
CA MET A 1 4.73 -37.65 -39.63
C MET A 1 5.38 -37.56 -38.26
N SER A 2 5.23 -36.43 -37.57
CA SER A 2 5.85 -36.06 -36.27
C SER A 2 7.38 -35.92 -36.31
N ASP A 3 8.05 -34.88 -35.79
CA ASP A 3 7.67 -33.84 -34.84
C ASP A 3 8.38 -32.53 -35.22
N ALA A 4 7.60 -31.50 -35.52
CA ALA A 4 8.05 -30.13 -35.68
C ALA A 4 6.98 -29.26 -35.05
N ASP A 5 7.14 -28.99 -33.75
CA ASP A 5 6.69 -27.80 -33.03
C ASP A 5 6.88 -28.05 -31.52
N ASP A 6 8.14 -28.15 -31.09
CA ASP A 6 8.48 -27.65 -29.75
C ASP A 6 8.66 -26.14 -29.92
N ALA A 7 7.54 -25.45 -30.14
CA ALA A 7 7.46 -24.03 -29.94
C ALA A 7 7.64 -23.83 -28.43
N ASP A 8 8.83 -23.33 -28.10
CA ASP A 8 9.22 -22.81 -26.81
C ASP A 8 8.17 -21.79 -26.36
N ASP A 9 7.13 -22.28 -25.69
CA ASP A 9 6.17 -21.51 -24.90
C ASP A 9 6.94 -20.93 -23.70
N GLN A 10 7.85 -20.00 -24.00
CA GLN A 10 8.22 -18.94 -23.08
C GLN A 10 6.97 -18.08 -22.92
N GLN A 11 6.06 -18.59 -22.09
CA GLN A 11 5.06 -17.79 -21.43
C GLN A 11 5.85 -16.65 -20.79
N LEU A 12 5.78 -15.48 -21.42
CA LEU A 12 6.21 -14.22 -20.84
C LEU A 12 5.29 -14.00 -19.65
N GLU A 13 5.61 -14.66 -18.54
CA GLU A 13 5.07 -14.38 -17.22
C GLU A 13 5.38 -12.90 -17.02
N ALA A 14 4.36 -12.06 -17.15
CA ALA A 14 4.48 -10.65 -16.78
C ALA A 14 4.74 -10.62 -15.27
N SER A 15 6.01 -10.68 -14.88
CA SER A 15 6.41 -10.70 -13.48
C SER A 15 6.24 -9.30 -12.93
N ALA A 16 5.23 -9.09 -12.08
CA ALA A 16 5.17 -7.89 -11.26
C ALA A 16 6.45 -7.82 -10.39
N GLN A 17 7.09 -6.66 -10.32
CA GLN A 17 8.21 -6.49 -9.41
C GLN A 17 7.70 -6.45 -7.96
N GLU A 18 8.10 -7.44 -7.18
CA GLU A 18 7.73 -7.57 -5.76
C GLU A 18 8.81 -6.97 -4.86
N LEU A 19 8.41 -6.47 -3.69
CA LEU A 19 9.35 -6.10 -2.63
C LEU A 19 9.75 -7.35 -1.84
N GLU A 20 11.01 -7.43 -1.43
CA GLU A 20 11.47 -8.47 -0.52
C GLU A 20 10.82 -8.31 0.86
N ILE A 21 10.53 -9.44 1.51
CA ILE A 21 10.04 -9.44 2.89
C ILE A 21 11.20 -8.97 3.79
N PRO A 22 11.00 -7.96 4.65
CA PRO A 22 12.06 -7.50 5.56
C PRO A 22 12.53 -8.64 6.47
N GLU A 23 13.86 -8.78 6.64
CA GLU A 23 14.46 -9.84 7.47
C GLU A 23 13.86 -9.89 8.90
N ALA A 24 13.59 -8.72 9.49
CA ALA A 24 12.97 -8.62 10.82
C ALA A 24 11.58 -9.30 10.91
N VAL A 25 10.86 -9.42 9.80
CA VAL A 25 9.58 -10.14 9.73
C VAL A 25 9.81 -11.65 9.61
N LEU A 26 10.84 -12.07 8.88
CA LEU A 26 11.22 -13.48 8.75
C LEU A 26 11.73 -14.05 10.08
N ASP A 27 12.44 -13.24 10.86
CA ASP A 27 12.93 -13.60 12.19
C ASP A 27 11.83 -13.59 13.26
N ALA A 28 10.68 -12.98 12.98
CA ALA A 28 9.55 -12.95 13.89
C ALA A 28 8.80 -14.28 13.88
N ARG A 29 8.40 -14.75 15.07
CA ARG A 29 7.66 -16.03 15.21
C ARG A 29 6.26 -16.03 14.57
N ALA A 30 5.73 -14.87 14.14
CA ALA A 30 4.38 -14.72 13.59
C ALA A 30 4.20 -13.42 12.77
N GLY A 31 5.00 -13.22 11.71
CA GLY A 31 4.74 -12.15 10.75
C GLY A 31 3.45 -12.40 9.96
N VAL A 32 2.63 -11.37 9.75
CA VAL A 32 1.41 -11.43 8.93
C VAL A 32 1.45 -10.31 7.91
N GLU A 33 1.34 -10.65 6.63
CA GLU A 33 1.18 -9.66 5.57
C GLU A 33 -0.25 -9.11 5.55
N LEU A 34 -0.37 -7.78 5.52
CA LEU A 34 -1.67 -7.08 5.55
C LEU A 34 -2.07 -6.49 4.20
N LEU A 35 -1.10 -5.99 3.42
CA LEU A 35 -1.35 -5.21 2.20
C LEU A 35 -0.25 -5.44 1.19
N ARG A 36 -0.64 -5.56 -0.08
CA ARG A 36 0.24 -5.39 -1.25
C ARG A 36 -0.40 -4.41 -2.22
N PHE A 37 0.39 -3.49 -2.75
CA PHE A 37 -0.06 -2.44 -3.64
C PHE A 37 0.84 -2.38 -4.87
N TRP A 38 0.24 -2.44 -6.06
CA TRP A 38 0.94 -2.36 -7.33
C TRP A 38 0.33 -1.28 -8.22
N ILE A 39 1.16 -0.77 -9.13
CA ILE A 39 0.74 0.09 -10.22
C ILE A 39 1.12 -0.63 -11.52
N SER A 40 0.14 -0.91 -12.37
CA SER A 40 0.37 -1.45 -13.72
C SER A 40 -0.60 -0.86 -14.71
N ALA A 41 -0.12 -0.56 -15.92
CA ALA A 41 -0.92 0.07 -16.99
C ALA A 41 -1.65 1.37 -16.58
N GLY A 42 -1.13 2.10 -15.60
CA GLY A 42 -1.75 3.33 -15.07
C GLY A 42 -2.88 3.09 -14.07
N GLU A 43 -3.13 1.83 -13.69
CA GLU A 43 -4.13 1.43 -12.72
C GLU A 43 -3.49 0.95 -11.41
N GLU A 44 -4.25 1.07 -10.32
CA GLU A 44 -3.87 0.64 -8.98
C GLU A 44 -4.46 -0.75 -8.72
N HIS A 45 -3.64 -1.69 -8.27
CA HIS A 45 -4.06 -3.03 -7.87
C HIS A 45 -3.71 -3.23 -6.39
N VAL A 46 -4.67 -3.73 -5.61
CA VAL A 46 -4.50 -3.87 -4.15
C VAL A 46 -4.96 -5.25 -3.71
N ALA A 47 -4.12 -5.95 -2.94
CA ALA A 47 -4.50 -7.13 -2.18
C ALA A 47 -4.51 -6.76 -0.69
N LEU A 48 -5.60 -7.09 0.01
CA LEU A 48 -5.81 -6.76 1.42
C LEU A 48 -6.17 -8.00 2.22
N ASN A 49 -5.51 -8.19 3.36
CA ASN A 49 -5.86 -9.22 4.33
C ASN A 49 -6.84 -8.66 5.37
N ILE A 50 -8.09 -8.49 4.93
CA ILE A 50 -9.18 -7.99 5.80
C ILE A 50 -9.64 -9.10 6.75
N GLY A 51 -9.89 -8.76 8.01
CA GLY A 51 -10.28 -9.64 9.10
C GLY A 51 -9.10 -10.10 9.98
N ALA A 52 -7.86 -9.79 9.60
CA ALA A 52 -6.67 -10.28 10.29
C ALA A 52 -6.41 -9.61 11.66
N MET A 53 -7.01 -8.44 11.91
CA MET A 53 -6.71 -7.57 13.05
C MET A 53 -7.82 -7.52 14.12
N GLY A 54 -8.85 -8.36 14.01
CA GLY A 54 -9.92 -8.50 14.99
C GLY A 54 -10.82 -7.25 15.14
N GLU A 55 -11.36 -7.03 16.34
CA GLU A 55 -12.45 -6.06 16.57
C GLU A 55 -12.07 -4.59 16.31
N ARG A 56 -10.79 -4.23 16.41
CA ARG A 56 -10.29 -2.86 16.20
C ARG A 56 -9.70 -2.66 14.80
N GLU A 57 -10.07 -3.49 13.84
CA GLU A 57 -9.43 -3.51 12.51
C GLU A 57 -9.48 -2.15 11.80
N VAL A 58 -10.61 -1.43 11.84
CA VAL A 58 -10.73 -0.10 11.21
C VAL A 58 -9.75 0.91 11.80
N GLU A 59 -9.63 0.92 13.13
CA GLU A 59 -8.70 1.82 13.81
C GLU A 59 -7.24 1.46 13.49
N GLN A 60 -6.92 0.17 13.46
CA GLN A 60 -5.59 -0.32 13.12
C GLN A 60 -5.21 0.00 11.66
N TRP A 61 -6.15 -0.11 10.71
CA TRP A 61 -5.93 0.39 9.35
C TRP A 61 -5.65 1.90 9.32
N GLY A 62 -6.31 2.69 10.18
CA GLY A 62 -5.98 4.11 10.37
C GLY A 62 -4.55 4.33 10.87
N MET A 63 -4.08 3.54 11.84
CA MET A 63 -2.71 3.58 12.34
C MET A 63 -1.70 3.18 11.25
N ILE A 64 -1.97 2.11 10.51
CA ILE A 64 -1.13 1.64 9.40
C ILE A 64 -0.95 2.73 8.33
N LEU A 65 -2.01 3.45 7.97
CA LEU A 65 -1.91 4.57 7.01
C LEU A 65 -1.02 5.71 7.52
N ALA A 66 -1.07 5.99 8.83
CA ALA A 66 -0.18 6.97 9.46
C ALA A 66 1.28 6.48 9.43
N ASP A 67 1.53 5.23 9.79
CA ASP A 67 2.87 4.63 9.81
C ASP A 67 3.48 4.59 8.40
N ILE A 68 2.70 4.21 7.37
CA ILE A 68 3.13 4.28 5.97
C ILE A 68 3.55 5.72 5.62
N SER A 69 2.76 6.73 6.01
CA SER A 69 3.08 8.13 5.74
C SER A 69 4.40 8.55 6.40
N VAL A 70 4.62 8.16 7.66
CA VAL A 70 5.87 8.43 8.39
C VAL A 70 7.07 7.78 7.68
N HIS A 71 6.95 6.52 7.27
CA HIS A 71 8.03 5.82 6.56
C HIS A 71 8.34 6.42 5.20
N VAL A 72 7.32 6.82 4.43
CA VAL A 72 7.51 7.51 3.15
C VAL A 72 8.23 8.84 3.34
N ILE A 73 7.83 9.65 4.33
CA ILE A 73 8.49 10.93 4.64
C ILE A 73 9.95 10.70 5.02
N ALA A 74 10.21 9.74 5.90
CA ALA A 74 11.56 9.41 6.32
C ALA A 74 12.45 9.00 5.13
N ALA A 75 11.94 8.12 4.24
CA ALA A 75 12.65 7.70 3.04
C ALA A 75 12.94 8.88 2.08
N LEU A 76 11.95 9.75 1.86
CA LEU A 76 12.13 10.94 1.02
C LEU A 76 13.15 11.93 1.60
N CYS A 77 13.19 12.12 2.91
CA CYS A 77 14.19 12.96 3.56
C CYS A 77 15.60 12.33 3.55
N GLN A 78 15.70 11.00 3.56
CA GLN A 78 16.99 10.30 3.41
C GLN A 78 17.56 10.47 2.00
N ASP A 79 16.70 10.45 0.99
CA ASP A 79 17.06 10.69 -0.42
C ASP A 79 17.49 12.15 -0.68
N ASP A 80 16.84 13.11 -0.01
CA ASP A 80 17.15 14.53 -0.13
C ASP A 80 16.99 15.25 1.22
N THR A 81 18.11 15.55 1.84
CA THR A 81 18.18 16.19 3.17
C THR A 81 17.70 17.63 3.19
N SER A 82 17.45 18.25 2.03
CA SER A 82 16.87 19.61 1.96
C SER A 82 15.36 19.62 2.15
N ARG A 83 14.69 18.46 2.05
CA ARG A 83 13.23 18.33 2.24
C ARG A 83 12.84 18.51 3.70
N ASN A 84 11.82 19.33 3.94
CA ASN A 84 11.23 19.50 5.26
C ASN A 84 10.15 18.42 5.50
N PRO A 85 10.26 17.60 6.57
CA PRO A 85 9.27 16.57 6.91
C PRO A 85 7.84 17.10 7.08
N ASP A 86 7.66 18.30 7.64
CA ASP A 86 6.34 18.89 7.85
C ASP A 86 5.66 19.28 6.54
N ASP A 87 6.45 19.78 5.58
CA ASP A 87 5.95 20.10 4.24
C ASP A 87 5.54 18.83 3.49
N LEU A 88 6.37 17.78 3.57
CA LEU A 88 6.05 16.47 2.98
C LEU A 88 4.78 15.87 3.60
N ARG A 89 4.62 15.96 4.92
CA ARG A 89 3.39 15.54 5.61
C ARG A 89 2.18 16.29 5.09
N ALA A 90 2.25 17.62 5.02
CA ALA A 90 1.16 18.44 4.51
C ALA A 90 0.80 18.09 3.05
N MET A 91 1.79 17.80 2.22
CA MET A 91 1.59 17.37 0.84
C MET A 91 0.90 16.01 0.74
N ILE A 92 1.34 15.01 1.51
CA ILE A 92 0.73 13.67 1.56
C ILE A 92 -0.71 13.76 2.02
N GLU A 93 -0.98 14.47 3.13
CA GLU A 93 -2.34 14.59 3.64
C GLU A 93 -3.28 15.31 2.66
N ARG A 94 -2.79 16.34 1.96
CA ARG A 94 -3.55 17.03 0.91
C ARG A 94 -3.89 16.08 -0.25
N ALA A 95 -2.92 15.31 -0.71
CA ALA A 95 -3.11 14.34 -1.80
C ALA A 95 -4.10 13.22 -1.39
N TYR A 96 -3.96 12.69 -0.18
CA TYR A 96 -4.88 11.70 0.39
C TYR A 96 -6.32 12.21 0.42
N ARG A 97 -6.54 13.41 0.96
CA ARG A 97 -7.89 14.03 1.01
C ARG A 97 -8.48 14.21 -0.38
N ALA A 98 -7.72 14.76 -1.32
CA ALA A 98 -8.17 14.93 -2.70
C ALA A 98 -8.52 13.60 -3.39
N ARG A 99 -7.79 12.52 -3.08
CA ARG A 99 -8.06 11.17 -3.60
C ARG A 99 -9.36 10.60 -3.03
N LEU A 100 -9.63 10.76 -1.74
CA LEU A 100 -10.90 10.34 -1.15
C LEU A 100 -12.08 11.06 -1.79
N GLU A 101 -11.96 12.38 -1.96
CA GLU A 101 -13.00 13.20 -2.60
C GLU A 101 -13.25 12.76 -4.05
N SER A 102 -12.19 12.46 -4.82
CA SER A 102 -12.35 11.97 -6.20
C SER A 102 -13.00 10.59 -6.30
N LYS A 103 -12.94 9.79 -5.22
CA LYS A 103 -13.66 8.51 -5.08
C LYS A 103 -15.06 8.68 -4.46
N GLY A 104 -15.54 9.91 -4.28
CA GLY A 104 -16.85 10.21 -3.71
C GLY A 104 -16.94 10.05 -2.18
N ILE A 105 -15.81 9.84 -1.50
CA ILE A 105 -15.74 9.71 -0.05
C ILE A 105 -15.50 11.11 0.54
N SER A 106 -16.56 11.76 0.99
CA SER A 106 -16.45 13.07 1.64
C SER A 106 -16.18 12.92 3.14
N HIS A 107 -15.29 13.77 3.67
CA HIS A 107 -15.04 13.88 5.12
C HIS A 107 -16.28 14.35 5.92
N LYS A 108 -17.34 14.84 5.25
CA LYS A 108 -18.61 15.24 5.88
C LYS A 108 -19.54 14.07 6.23
N GLY A 109 -18.98 12.91 6.61
CA GLY A 109 -19.74 11.85 7.24
C GLY A 109 -19.92 12.18 8.72
N ALA A 110 -21.13 12.58 9.12
CA ALA A 110 -21.49 12.70 10.52
C ALA A 110 -21.18 11.37 11.22
N ILE A 111 -20.21 11.37 12.13
CA ILE A 111 -20.25 10.42 13.26
C ILE A 111 -21.56 10.77 13.94
N GLY A 112 -22.57 9.93 13.70
CA GLY A 112 -23.91 10.15 14.21
C GLY A 112 -23.83 10.45 15.69
N ARG A 113 -24.50 11.54 16.11
CA ARG A 113 -24.80 11.75 17.53
C ARG A 113 -25.45 10.47 18.04
N LEU A 114 -24.73 9.73 18.88
CA LEU A 114 -25.36 8.73 19.73
C LEU A 114 -26.08 9.51 20.83
N ASN A 115 -27.40 9.56 20.68
CA ASN A 115 -28.47 9.93 21.61
C ASN A 115 -28.22 11.10 22.57
#